data_AF-A0A7X1PF95-F1
#
_entry.id   AF-A0A7X1PF95-F1
#
_cell.length_a   1.000
_cell.length_b   1.000
_cell.length_c   1.000
_cell.angle_alpha   90.00
_cell.angle_beta   90.00
_cell.angle_gamma   90.00
#
_symmetry.space_group_name_H-M   'P 1'
#
loop_
_entity.id
_entity.type
_entity.pdbx_description
1 polymer ?
#
loop_
_entity_poly.entity_id
_entity_poly.type
_entity_poly.pdbx_seq_one_letter_code
_entity_poly.pdbx_strand_id
1 'polypeptide(L)'
;MVAMQKARLAWGLWGLGFAVFVAAEALVYVNRVIGEQRAIELDWLFIVMAFGFATLGALILSQHPGHAIGWLVYTVGVLFEISFLATGYAIWALMTDPGVLPFGREAAVLSLVGGTAFFLMTSLLFLLFPDGRPISPRWNIVLMLALVAIVLGSGGEVFRPGALDAPLEAWDNPAGLRSAEDVVSVLGSIGFALVVICGLAGATSLVIRFRNSTGIQREQLKWVAFAGVVFILFWIIGVAGEERDLFDGGVQNAFILIGISLIPLAAAIAVLRYRLYDIDWIISRTLVYVPLTAILAGIYIALTGVFRAIVTDSTGDNSDFAIAMTTVIVVAMLTPVKNYLQERVDKRFKDSSDPAKQLQKLSRETRTAVEVLDRQRLLQRFLETSTAIMEAEGGLIRLEDGRQVFVTGEWRGEADVMCTLLSDGQTLGSLCIARRKGGRPYSQMEEQALQEAADVVAYLISLRQEAASKRDKAQ
;
A
#
# COMPACT_ATOMS: atom_id res chain seq x y z
N MET A 1 15.07 6.69 15.06
CA MET A 1 14.10 6.24 16.09
C MET A 1 12.65 6.60 15.73
N VAL A 2 12.37 7.85 15.33
CA VAL A 2 11.03 8.32 14.92
C VAL A 2 10.44 7.58 13.70
N ALA A 3 11.26 7.26 12.68
CA ALA A 3 10.80 6.50 11.51
C ALA A 3 10.34 5.07 11.87
N MET A 4 11.06 4.40 12.80
CA MET A 4 10.67 3.08 13.30
C MET A 4 9.37 3.10 14.12
N GLN A 5 9.12 4.17 14.89
CA GLN A 5 7.86 4.32 15.63
C GLN A 5 6.66 4.53 14.69
N LYS A 6 6.85 5.30 13.61
CA LYS A 6 5.79 5.56 12.62
C LYS A 6 5.43 4.33 11.79
N ALA A 7 6.42 3.52 11.41
CA ALA A 7 6.16 2.24 10.74
C ALA A 7 5.41 1.24 11.66
N ARG A 8 5.75 1.20 12.96
CA ARG A 8 5.02 0.36 13.94
C ARG A 8 3.56 0.78 14.10
N LEU A 9 3.27 2.08 14.07
CA LEU A 9 1.90 2.58 14.10
C LEU A 9 1.10 2.08 12.89
N ALA A 10 1.64 2.20 11.69
CA ALA A 10 0.98 1.74 10.46
C ALA A 10 0.67 0.24 10.48
N TRP A 11 1.60 -0.59 10.97
CA TRP A 11 1.37 -2.04 11.09
C TRP A 11 0.43 -2.42 12.24
N GLY A 12 0.41 -1.65 13.34
CA GLY A 12 -0.58 -1.82 14.40
C GLY A 12 -1.99 -1.49 13.93
N LEU A 13 -2.12 -0.39 13.17
CA LEU A 13 -3.35 0.01 12.49
C LEU A 13 -3.83 -1.05 11.49
N TRP A 14 -2.92 -1.63 10.71
CA TRP A 14 -3.25 -2.74 9.82
C TRP A 14 -3.69 -3.99 10.57
N GLY A 15 -3.00 -4.37 11.65
CA GLY A 15 -3.36 -5.53 12.47
C GLY A 15 -4.74 -5.40 13.11
N LEU A 16 -5.12 -4.19 13.53
CA LEU A 16 -6.47 -3.89 14.00
C LEU A 16 -7.50 -4.07 12.88
N GLY A 17 -7.27 -3.48 11.70
CA GLY A 17 -8.16 -3.64 10.55
C GLY A 17 -8.33 -5.11 10.13
N PHE A 18 -7.23 -5.88 10.12
CA PHE A 18 -7.28 -7.32 9.85
C PHE A 18 -8.16 -8.08 10.86
N ALA A 19 -8.09 -7.74 12.14
CA ALA A 19 -8.96 -8.36 13.15
C ALA A 19 -10.44 -8.02 12.93
N VAL A 20 -10.76 -6.77 12.57
CA VAL A 20 -12.14 -6.34 12.25
C VAL A 20 -12.64 -7.05 10.99
N PHE A 21 -11.81 -7.13 9.94
CA PHE A 21 -12.10 -7.87 8.71
C PHE A 21 -12.44 -9.34 8.98
N VAL A 22 -11.61 -10.05 9.75
CA VAL A 22 -11.86 -11.46 10.10
C VAL A 22 -13.15 -11.62 10.89
N ALA A 23 -13.43 -10.72 11.84
CA ALA A 23 -14.66 -10.75 12.62
C ALA A 23 -15.91 -10.49 11.77
N ALA A 24 -15.83 -9.55 10.81
CA ALA A 24 -16.92 -9.25 9.88
C ALA A 24 -17.23 -10.45 8.97
N GLU A 25 -16.21 -11.06 8.37
CA GLU A 25 -16.35 -12.27 7.54
C GLU A 25 -16.92 -13.45 8.33
N ALA A 26 -16.47 -13.63 9.58
CA ALA A 26 -17.00 -14.69 10.44
C ALA A 26 -18.50 -14.50 10.71
N LEU A 27 -18.95 -13.26 10.99
CA LEU A 27 -20.37 -12.96 11.18
C LEU A 27 -21.21 -13.15 9.91
N VAL A 28 -20.70 -12.72 8.75
CA VAL A 28 -21.38 -12.95 7.46
C VAL A 28 -21.53 -14.44 7.20
N TYR A 29 -20.46 -15.22 7.38
CA TYR A 29 -20.49 -16.67 7.20
C TYR A 29 -21.51 -17.32 8.14
N VAL A 30 -21.49 -16.96 9.42
CA VAL A 30 -22.36 -17.50 10.44
C VAL A 30 -23.83 -17.14 10.17
N ASN A 31 -24.14 -15.88 9.83
CA ASN A 31 -25.49 -15.47 9.43
C ASN A 31 -25.98 -16.21 8.18
N ARG A 32 -25.10 -16.48 7.21
CA ARG A 32 -25.45 -17.22 5.99
C ARG A 32 -25.77 -18.69 6.26
N VAL A 33 -25.01 -19.33 7.15
CA VAL A 33 -25.18 -20.76 7.47
C VAL A 33 -26.39 -20.99 8.37
N ILE A 34 -26.63 -20.09 9.34
CA ILE A 34 -27.63 -20.29 10.39
C ILE A 34 -28.96 -19.59 10.06
N GLY A 35 -28.94 -18.39 9.48
CA GLY A 35 -30.12 -17.53 9.34
C GLY A 35 -30.96 -17.69 8.08
N GLU A 36 -30.69 -18.69 7.22
CA GLU A 36 -31.30 -18.89 5.89
C GLU A 36 -31.26 -17.65 4.95
N GLN A 37 -30.51 -16.60 5.29
CA GLN A 37 -30.40 -15.37 4.50
C GLN A 37 -29.50 -15.60 3.27
N ARG A 38 -30.13 -15.88 2.12
CA ARG A 38 -29.46 -15.98 0.81
C ARG A 38 -29.20 -14.63 0.14
N ALA A 39 -29.79 -13.53 0.61
CA ALA A 39 -29.72 -12.22 -0.05
C ALA A 39 -28.33 -11.54 -0.01
N ILE A 40 -27.35 -12.15 0.67
CA ILE A 40 -26.02 -11.59 0.99
C ILE A 40 -24.93 -12.27 0.13
N GLU A 41 -25.12 -12.38 -1.20
CA GLU A 41 -24.18 -13.15 -2.04
C GLU A 41 -22.90 -12.38 -2.42
N LEU A 42 -22.91 -11.04 -2.34
CA LEU A 42 -21.79 -10.18 -2.79
C LEU A 42 -21.09 -9.39 -1.66
N ASP A 43 -21.56 -9.42 -0.42
CA ASP A 43 -20.98 -8.65 0.70
C ASP A 43 -19.54 -9.05 1.02
N TRP A 44 -19.18 -10.33 0.86
CA TRP A 44 -17.81 -10.78 1.04
C TRP A 44 -16.82 -10.05 0.10
N LEU A 45 -17.25 -9.69 -1.12
CA LEU A 45 -16.39 -8.95 -2.05
C LEU A 45 -16.20 -7.51 -1.56
N PHE A 46 -17.25 -6.89 -1.00
CA PHE A 46 -17.14 -5.57 -0.40
C PHE A 46 -16.23 -5.56 0.84
N ILE A 47 -16.29 -6.60 1.68
CA ILE A 47 -15.45 -6.73 2.88
C ILE A 47 -13.98 -6.91 2.49
N VAL A 48 -13.69 -7.78 1.51
CA VAL A 48 -12.34 -7.94 0.95
C VAL A 48 -11.82 -6.63 0.34
N MET A 49 -12.68 -5.87 -0.34
CA MET A 49 -12.30 -4.58 -0.91
C MET A 49 -12.02 -3.53 0.17
N ALA A 50 -12.86 -3.44 1.21
CA ALA A 50 -12.65 -2.55 2.36
C ALA A 50 -11.31 -2.83 3.03
N PHE A 51 -10.97 -4.11 3.21
CA PHE A 51 -9.65 -4.53 3.69
C PHE A 51 -8.53 -4.19 2.72
N GLY A 52 -8.79 -4.23 1.41
CA GLY A 52 -7.89 -3.73 0.37
C GLY A 52 -7.56 -2.24 0.53
N PHE A 53 -8.56 -1.40 0.83
CA PHE A 53 -8.36 0.02 1.15
C PHE A 53 -7.54 0.19 2.43
N ALA A 54 -7.92 -0.48 3.53
CA ALA A 54 -7.19 -0.40 4.79
C ALA A 54 -5.72 -0.84 4.62
N THR A 55 -5.49 -1.92 3.87
CA THR A 55 -4.15 -2.42 3.54
C THR A 55 -3.36 -1.43 2.70
N LEU A 56 -3.94 -0.88 1.64
CA LEU A 56 -3.27 0.11 0.79
C LEU A 56 -2.92 1.39 1.56
N GLY A 57 -3.85 1.88 2.39
CA GLY A 57 -3.64 3.06 3.22
C GLY A 57 -2.54 2.84 4.27
N ALA A 58 -2.58 1.73 5.00
CA ALA A 58 -1.55 1.37 5.97
C ALA A 58 -0.18 1.20 5.31
N LEU A 59 -0.14 0.62 4.11
CA LEU A 59 1.09 0.48 3.33
C LEU A 59 1.67 1.84 2.94
N ILE A 60 0.85 2.77 2.44
CA ILE A 60 1.26 4.15 2.14
C ILE A 60 1.79 4.83 3.41
N LEU A 61 1.10 4.70 4.54
CA LEU A 61 1.50 5.30 5.81
C LEU A 61 2.77 4.70 6.40
N SER A 62 3.09 3.45 6.09
CA SER A 62 4.33 2.81 6.54
C SER A 62 5.59 3.45 5.93
N GLN A 63 5.47 3.99 4.71
CA GLN A 63 6.54 4.70 4.00
C GLN A 63 6.43 6.22 4.16
N HIS A 64 5.21 6.74 4.11
CA HIS A 64 4.89 8.17 4.13
C HIS A 64 3.85 8.48 5.22
N PRO A 65 4.25 8.51 6.51
CA PRO A 65 3.31 8.60 7.64
C PRO A 65 2.49 9.90 7.71
N GLY A 66 2.95 10.95 7.01
CA GLY A 66 2.25 12.24 6.92
C GLY A 66 1.41 12.42 5.67
N HIS A 67 1.28 11.38 4.83
CA HIS A 67 0.61 11.51 3.54
C HIS A 67 -0.91 11.47 3.70
N ALA A 68 -1.59 12.55 3.31
CA ALA A 68 -3.04 12.68 3.50
C ALA A 68 -3.85 11.60 2.77
N ILE A 69 -3.43 11.19 1.57
CA ILE A 69 -4.09 10.08 0.85
C ILE A 69 -3.93 8.75 1.61
N GLY A 70 -2.79 8.50 2.25
CA GLY A 70 -2.59 7.28 3.04
C GLY A 70 -3.59 7.21 4.19
N TRP A 71 -3.77 8.32 4.90
CA TRP A 71 -4.78 8.44 5.96
C TRP A 71 -6.21 8.35 5.45
N LEU A 72 -6.52 9.02 4.34
CA LEU A 72 -7.86 8.99 3.75
C LEU A 72 -8.25 7.57 3.32
N VAL A 73 -7.39 6.90 2.54
CA VAL A 73 -7.60 5.54 2.04
C VAL A 73 -7.70 4.54 3.20
N TYR A 74 -6.85 4.67 4.22
CA TYR A 74 -6.92 3.84 5.43
C TYR A 74 -8.25 4.05 6.17
N THR A 75 -8.64 5.30 6.40
CA THR A 75 -9.87 5.66 7.13
C THR A 75 -11.12 5.16 6.40
N VAL A 76 -11.16 5.30 5.06
CA VAL A 76 -12.25 4.77 4.23
C VAL A 76 -12.36 3.25 4.40
N GLY A 77 -11.25 2.50 4.30
CA GLY A 77 -11.27 1.05 4.49
C GLY A 77 -11.76 0.62 5.87
N VAL A 78 -11.25 1.24 6.93
CA VAL A 78 -11.64 0.92 8.31
C VAL A 78 -13.10 1.27 8.59
N LEU A 79 -13.62 2.39 8.10
CA LEU A 79 -15.02 2.75 8.28
C LEU A 79 -15.95 1.75 7.57
N PHE A 80 -15.58 1.28 6.37
CA PHE A 80 -16.32 0.20 5.72
C PHE A 80 -16.24 -1.11 6.53
N GLU A 81 -15.07 -1.51 7.03
CA GLU A 81 -14.93 -2.70 7.87
C GLU A 81 -15.79 -2.65 9.14
N ILE A 82 -15.80 -1.49 9.83
CA ILE A 82 -16.68 -1.26 10.99
C ILE A 82 -18.14 -1.37 10.57
N SER A 83 -18.50 -0.79 9.43
CA SER A 83 -19.86 -0.88 8.90
C SER A 83 -20.30 -2.32 8.67
N PHE A 84 -19.49 -3.14 7.99
CA PHE A 84 -19.80 -4.55 7.75
C PHE A 84 -19.87 -5.37 9.04
N LEU A 85 -18.94 -5.15 9.97
CA LEU A 85 -18.97 -5.81 11.27
C LEU A 85 -20.27 -5.48 12.03
N ALA A 86 -20.63 -4.19 12.06
CA ALA A 86 -21.81 -3.70 12.75
C ALA A 86 -23.11 -4.21 12.11
N THR A 87 -23.19 -4.26 10.77
CA THR A 87 -24.31 -4.89 10.04
C THR A 87 -24.43 -6.36 10.37
N GLY A 88 -23.33 -7.13 10.30
CA GLY A 88 -23.35 -8.56 10.61
C GLY A 88 -23.78 -8.84 12.07
N TYR A 89 -23.35 -8.01 13.00
CA TYR A 89 -23.77 -8.09 14.40
C TYR A 89 -25.26 -7.76 14.57
N ALA A 90 -25.73 -6.69 13.94
CA ALA A 90 -27.14 -6.28 14.00
C ALA A 90 -28.08 -7.34 13.42
N ILE A 91 -27.72 -7.92 12.28
CA ILE A 91 -28.45 -9.04 11.66
C ILE A 91 -28.53 -10.21 12.62
N TRP A 92 -27.41 -10.59 13.24
CA TRP A 92 -27.41 -11.70 14.20
C TRP A 92 -28.35 -11.41 15.38
N ALA A 93 -28.18 -10.24 16.01
CA ALA A 93 -28.89 -9.86 17.22
C ALA A 93 -30.40 -9.62 17.03
N LEU A 94 -30.82 -9.21 15.83
CA LEU A 94 -32.20 -8.82 15.53
C LEU A 94 -32.95 -9.81 14.65
N MET A 95 -32.26 -10.64 13.86
CA MET A 95 -32.90 -11.51 12.86
C MET A 95 -32.52 -12.99 13.03
N THR A 96 -31.23 -13.31 13.15
CA THR A 96 -30.76 -14.71 13.16
C THR A 96 -31.08 -15.43 14.46
N ASP A 97 -30.77 -14.81 15.61
CA ASP A 97 -31.09 -15.36 16.94
C ASP A 97 -31.52 -14.23 17.90
N PRO A 98 -32.77 -13.74 17.76
CA PRO A 98 -33.22 -12.57 18.48
C PRO A 98 -33.20 -12.77 20.00
N GLY A 99 -32.58 -11.83 20.72
CA GLY A 99 -32.57 -11.79 22.19
C GLY A 99 -31.34 -12.41 22.85
N VAL A 100 -30.43 -13.03 22.09
CA VAL A 100 -29.16 -13.56 22.62
C VAL A 100 -28.10 -12.47 22.77
N LEU A 101 -27.97 -11.60 21.77
CA LEU A 101 -27.01 -10.49 21.79
C LEU A 101 -27.73 -9.17 22.09
N PRO A 102 -27.21 -8.34 23.02
CA PRO A 102 -27.75 -7.01 23.28
C PRO A 102 -27.35 -6.03 22.18
N PHE A 103 -27.91 -4.82 22.21
CA PHE A 103 -27.49 -3.69 21.37
C PHE A 103 -27.60 -3.86 19.84
N GLY A 104 -28.48 -4.74 19.37
CA GLY A 104 -28.65 -4.97 17.92
C GLY A 104 -29.07 -3.72 17.14
N ARG A 105 -29.93 -2.87 17.72
CA ARG A 105 -30.40 -1.64 17.05
C ARG A 105 -29.31 -0.56 17.02
N GLU A 106 -28.53 -0.45 18.09
CA GLU A 106 -27.40 0.46 18.19
C GLU A 106 -26.27 0.05 17.24
N ALA A 107 -26.04 -1.26 17.08
CA ALA A 107 -25.13 -1.78 16.06
C ALA A 107 -25.62 -1.45 14.64
N ALA A 108 -26.93 -1.49 14.39
CA ALA A 108 -27.49 -1.07 13.10
C ALA A 108 -27.28 0.44 12.83
N VAL A 109 -27.34 1.30 13.85
CA VAL A 109 -26.97 2.72 13.68
C VAL A 109 -25.47 2.86 13.42
N LEU A 110 -24.64 2.08 14.11
CA LEU A 110 -23.19 2.09 13.89
C LEU A 110 -22.85 1.67 12.46
N SER A 111 -23.63 0.80 11.81
CA SER A 111 -23.33 0.39 10.43
C SER A 111 -23.46 1.52 9.42
N LEU A 112 -24.22 2.58 9.72
CA LEU A 112 -24.39 3.76 8.87
C LEU A 112 -23.07 4.53 8.65
N VAL A 113 -22.01 4.26 9.42
CA VAL A 113 -20.66 4.80 9.16
C VAL A 113 -20.10 4.38 7.79
N GLY A 114 -20.64 3.34 7.16
CA GLY A 114 -20.34 2.96 5.77
C GLY A 114 -20.69 4.08 4.78
N GLY A 115 -21.80 4.79 4.99
CA GLY A 115 -22.16 5.97 4.20
C GLY A 115 -21.13 7.09 4.36
N THR A 116 -20.59 7.27 5.57
CA THR A 116 -19.50 8.24 5.81
C THR A 116 -18.23 7.88 5.05
N ALA A 117 -17.87 6.59 5.00
CA ALA A 117 -16.75 6.10 4.21
C ALA A 117 -16.93 6.41 2.72
N PHE A 118 -18.16 6.21 2.21
CA PHE A 118 -18.53 6.54 0.84
C PHE A 118 -18.42 8.05 0.55
N PHE A 119 -18.88 8.92 1.45
CA PHE A 119 -18.77 10.37 1.29
C PHE A 119 -17.31 10.85 1.31
N LEU A 120 -16.48 10.31 2.22
CA LEU A 120 -15.04 10.59 2.26
C LEU A 120 -14.35 10.20 0.95
N MET A 121 -14.62 9.00 0.46
CA MET A 121 -14.05 8.49 -0.78
C MET A 121 -14.47 9.37 -1.97
N THR A 122 -15.77 9.63 -2.12
CA THR A 122 -16.31 10.33 -3.29
C THR A 122 -15.91 11.80 -3.33
N SER A 123 -15.95 12.51 -2.19
CA SER A 123 -15.71 13.96 -2.15
C SER A 123 -14.25 14.36 -1.98
N LEU A 124 -13.42 13.55 -1.29
CA LEU A 124 -12.04 13.93 -0.97
C LEU A 124 -10.98 13.20 -1.79
N LEU A 125 -11.21 11.94 -2.18
CA LEU A 125 -10.16 11.14 -2.82
C LEU A 125 -9.71 11.78 -4.13
N PHE A 126 -10.64 12.11 -5.03
CA PHE A 126 -10.30 12.75 -6.31
C PHE A 126 -9.82 14.20 -6.15
N LEU A 127 -10.30 14.90 -5.12
CA LEU A 127 -9.92 16.28 -4.87
C LEU A 127 -8.44 16.40 -4.42
N LEU A 128 -8.01 15.48 -3.57
CA LEU A 128 -6.69 15.50 -2.94
C LEU A 128 -5.66 14.65 -3.70
N PHE A 129 -6.08 13.70 -4.54
CA PHE A 129 -5.17 12.83 -5.27
C PHE A 129 -4.35 13.61 -6.33
N PRO A 130 -3.06 13.29 -6.53
CA PRO A 130 -2.26 12.29 -5.81
C PRO A 130 -1.57 12.85 -4.55
N ASP A 131 -1.27 14.14 -4.52
CA ASP A 131 -0.30 14.71 -3.56
C ASP A 131 -0.87 14.98 -2.16
N GLY A 132 -2.14 14.64 -1.92
CA GLY A 132 -2.85 14.94 -0.67
C GLY A 132 -3.23 16.41 -0.52
N ARG A 133 -3.24 17.20 -1.60
CA ARG A 133 -3.48 18.65 -1.57
C ARG A 133 -4.40 19.07 -2.71
N PRO A 134 -5.24 20.10 -2.55
CA PRO A 134 -5.98 20.70 -3.65
C PRO A 134 -5.06 21.31 -4.71
N ILE A 135 -5.54 21.45 -5.95
CA ILE A 135 -4.72 21.93 -7.08
C ILE A 135 -4.26 23.40 -6.92
N SER A 136 -5.05 24.24 -6.24
CA SER A 136 -4.68 25.62 -5.92
C SER A 136 -5.42 26.11 -4.66
N PRO A 137 -5.00 27.23 -4.04
CA PRO A 137 -5.63 27.72 -2.80
C PRO A 137 -7.13 27.99 -2.91
N ARG A 138 -7.64 28.33 -4.10
CA ARG A 138 -9.08 28.54 -4.33
C ARG A 138 -9.90 27.26 -4.16
N TRP A 139 -9.30 26.10 -4.42
CA TRP A 139 -9.93 24.80 -4.24
C TRP A 139 -10.04 24.37 -2.77
N ASN A 140 -9.46 25.13 -1.84
CA ASN A 140 -9.73 24.95 -0.41
C ASN A 140 -11.21 25.20 -0.07
N ILE A 141 -11.92 26.00 -0.87
CA ILE A 141 -13.37 26.17 -0.72
C ILE A 141 -14.08 24.85 -1.03
N VAL A 142 -13.69 24.15 -2.09
CA VAL A 142 -14.25 22.83 -2.44
C VAL A 142 -13.94 21.81 -1.35
N LEU A 143 -12.73 21.84 -0.80
CA LEU A 143 -12.36 20.99 0.34
C LEU A 143 -13.25 21.26 1.56
N MET A 144 -13.46 22.53 1.91
CA MET A 144 -14.33 22.91 3.02
C MET A 144 -15.78 22.49 2.77
N LEU A 145 -16.30 22.70 1.56
CA LEU A 145 -17.64 22.26 1.16
C LEU A 145 -17.75 20.73 1.23
N ALA A 146 -16.73 19.98 0.82
CA ALA A 146 -16.71 18.53 0.94
C ALA A 146 -16.75 18.07 2.41
N LEU A 147 -16.02 18.73 3.30
CA LEU A 147 -16.07 18.42 4.74
C LEU A 147 -17.46 18.71 5.33
N VAL A 148 -18.07 19.84 4.96
CA VAL A 148 -19.46 20.16 5.35
C VAL A 148 -20.42 19.13 4.78
N ALA A 149 -20.26 18.73 3.53
CA ALA A 149 -21.09 17.73 2.86
C ALA A 149 -21.03 16.38 3.59
N ILE A 150 -19.85 15.93 3.99
CA ILE A 150 -19.66 14.70 4.76
C ILE A 150 -20.38 14.81 6.10
N VAL A 151 -20.22 15.90 6.85
CA VAL A 151 -20.88 16.07 8.15
C VAL A 151 -22.40 16.10 8.01
N LEU A 152 -22.93 16.85 7.04
CA LEU A 152 -24.37 16.95 6.81
C LEU A 152 -24.96 15.64 6.29
N GLY A 153 -24.30 14.99 5.33
CA GLY A 153 -24.74 13.70 4.79
C GLY A 153 -24.72 12.61 5.85
N SER A 154 -23.61 12.45 6.57
CA SER A 154 -23.49 11.46 7.65
C SER A 154 -24.48 11.73 8.79
N GLY A 155 -24.67 12.99 9.17
CA GLY A 155 -25.67 13.37 10.17
C GLY A 155 -27.10 13.09 9.68
N GLY A 156 -27.38 13.37 8.42
CA GLY A 156 -28.65 13.06 7.76
C GLY A 156 -29.00 11.59 7.87
N GLU A 157 -28.06 10.70 7.52
CA GLU A 157 -28.23 9.24 7.62
C GLU A 157 -28.44 8.79 9.08
N VAL A 158 -27.53 9.18 9.98
CA VAL A 158 -27.55 8.71 11.38
C VAL A 158 -28.82 9.15 12.12
N PHE A 159 -29.26 10.40 11.91
CA PHE A 159 -30.40 10.96 12.62
C PHE A 159 -31.72 10.84 11.84
N ARG A 160 -31.73 10.17 10.69
CA ARG A 160 -32.95 9.96 9.88
C ARG A 160 -34.00 9.20 10.70
N PRO A 161 -35.18 9.78 10.96
CA PRO A 161 -36.26 9.05 11.62
C PRO A 161 -36.90 8.02 10.66
N GLY A 162 -37.48 6.97 11.24
CA GLY A 162 -38.17 5.92 10.49
C GLY A 162 -37.41 4.60 10.51
N ALA A 163 -37.71 3.72 9.55
CA ALA A 163 -37.09 2.41 9.41
C ALA A 163 -35.59 2.52 9.05
N LEU A 164 -34.82 1.55 9.53
CA LEU A 164 -33.45 1.30 9.07
C LEU A 164 -33.46 0.79 7.62
N ASP A 165 -32.30 0.86 6.97
CA ASP A 165 -32.17 0.36 5.59
C ASP A 165 -32.13 -1.17 5.53
N ALA A 166 -32.36 -1.71 4.33
CA ALA A 166 -32.22 -3.13 4.05
C ALA A 166 -30.88 -3.70 4.57
N PRO A 167 -30.86 -4.88 5.19
CA PRO A 167 -31.99 -5.80 5.40
C PRO A 167 -32.78 -5.54 6.68
N LEU A 168 -32.55 -4.44 7.42
CA LEU A 168 -33.08 -4.21 8.78
C LEU A 168 -34.36 -3.37 8.83
N GLU A 169 -35.09 -3.26 7.72
CA GLU A 169 -36.30 -2.42 7.52
C GLU A 169 -37.42 -2.66 8.54
N ALA A 170 -37.47 -3.84 9.15
CA ALA A 170 -38.44 -4.17 10.19
C ALA A 170 -38.22 -3.40 11.52
N TRP A 171 -37.11 -2.68 11.65
CA TRP A 171 -36.70 -2.01 12.87
C TRP A 171 -36.53 -0.51 12.64
N ASP A 172 -37.12 0.28 13.55
CA ASP A 172 -36.95 1.74 13.57
C ASP A 172 -35.52 2.13 13.99
N ASN A 173 -34.99 3.19 13.37
CA ASN A 173 -33.73 3.81 13.75
C ASN A 173 -33.86 4.44 15.16
N PRO A 174 -33.16 3.90 16.19
CA PRO A 174 -33.22 4.45 17.54
C PRO A 174 -32.55 5.82 17.68
N ALA A 175 -31.63 6.19 16.78
CA ALA A 175 -31.01 7.51 16.74
C ALA A 175 -31.83 8.55 15.95
N GLY A 176 -32.96 8.13 15.35
CA GLY A 176 -33.82 8.99 14.55
C GLY A 176 -34.47 10.13 15.34
N LEU A 177 -34.28 11.37 14.88
CA LEU A 177 -34.84 12.57 15.53
C LEU A 177 -36.23 12.90 14.96
N ARG A 178 -37.27 12.22 15.46
CA ARG A 178 -38.68 12.44 15.03
C ARG A 178 -39.16 13.88 15.20
N SER A 179 -38.68 14.61 16.21
CA SER A 179 -39.07 16.00 16.46
C SER A 179 -38.47 17.01 15.46
N ALA A 180 -37.46 16.60 14.69
CA ALA A 180 -36.73 17.45 13.75
C ALA A 180 -36.64 16.81 12.35
N GLU A 181 -37.61 15.95 12.01
CA GLU A 181 -37.62 15.14 10.79
C GLU A 181 -37.38 15.97 9.53
N ASP A 182 -38.16 17.04 9.33
CA ASP A 182 -38.03 17.93 8.16
C ASP A 182 -36.63 18.55 8.08
N VAL A 183 -36.09 18.97 9.23
CA VAL A 183 -34.76 19.61 9.29
C VAL A 183 -33.66 18.60 8.97
N VAL A 184 -33.72 17.39 9.55
CA VAL A 184 -32.75 16.32 9.29
C VAL A 184 -32.80 15.89 7.82
N SER A 185 -33.99 15.71 7.27
CA SER A 185 -34.20 15.33 5.87
C SER A 185 -33.64 16.38 4.89
N VAL A 186 -33.94 17.67 5.12
CA VAL A 186 -33.41 18.76 4.30
C VAL A 186 -31.89 18.86 4.40
N LEU A 187 -31.33 18.80 5.62
CA LEU A 187 -29.89 18.88 5.82
C LEU A 187 -29.15 17.67 5.21
N GLY A 188 -29.70 16.46 5.37
CA GLY A 188 -29.18 15.25 4.74
C GLY A 188 -29.19 15.35 3.22
N SER A 189 -30.30 15.83 2.64
CA SER A 189 -30.44 16.06 1.19
C SER A 189 -29.42 17.08 0.66
N ILE A 190 -29.22 18.18 1.40
CA ILE A 190 -28.19 19.18 1.08
C ILE A 190 -26.79 18.55 1.16
N GLY A 191 -26.51 17.79 2.22
CA GLY A 191 -25.25 17.10 2.42
C GLY A 191 -24.94 16.15 1.25
N PHE A 192 -25.90 15.32 0.88
CA PHE A 192 -25.80 14.39 -0.25
C PHE A 192 -25.59 15.14 -1.58
N ALA A 193 -26.38 16.19 -1.86
CA ALA A 193 -26.20 16.99 -3.07
C ALA A 193 -24.80 17.62 -3.13
N LEU A 194 -24.28 18.13 -2.00
CA LEU A 194 -22.93 18.67 -1.91
C LEU A 194 -21.86 17.59 -2.09
N VAL A 195 -22.07 16.36 -1.64
CA VAL A 195 -21.15 15.23 -1.89
C VAL A 195 -21.01 14.99 -3.39
N VAL A 196 -22.12 14.96 -4.11
CA VAL A 196 -22.14 14.79 -5.58
C VAL A 196 -21.42 15.94 -6.27
N ILE A 197 -21.74 17.19 -5.90
CA ILE A 197 -21.09 18.38 -6.46
C ILE A 197 -19.58 18.36 -6.21
N CYS A 198 -19.15 18.01 -4.99
CA CYS A 198 -17.74 17.92 -4.63
C CYS A 198 -17.03 16.75 -5.32
N GLY A 199 -17.70 15.62 -5.52
CA GLY A 199 -17.18 14.50 -6.28
C GLY A 199 -16.94 14.86 -7.75
N LEU A 200 -17.89 15.56 -8.38
CA LEU A 200 -17.75 16.10 -9.74
C LEU A 200 -16.63 17.14 -9.83
N ALA A 201 -16.51 18.02 -8.84
CA ALA A 201 -15.42 18.98 -8.74
C ALA A 201 -14.06 18.24 -8.58
N GLY A 202 -14.00 17.19 -7.76
CA GLY A 202 -12.83 16.33 -7.59
C GLY A 202 -12.42 15.64 -8.90
N ALA A 203 -13.38 15.07 -9.64
CA ALA A 203 -13.13 14.51 -10.97
C ALA A 203 -12.61 15.58 -11.95
N THR A 204 -13.18 16.79 -11.90
CA THR A 204 -12.70 17.94 -12.71
C THR A 204 -11.28 18.33 -12.33
N SER A 205 -10.93 18.34 -11.04
CA SER A 205 -9.55 18.56 -10.55
C SER A 205 -8.58 17.54 -11.14
N LEU A 206 -8.95 16.26 -11.18
CA LEU A 206 -8.14 15.21 -11.81
C LEU A 206 -7.95 15.45 -13.31
N VAL A 207 -9.00 15.87 -14.02
CA VAL A 207 -8.90 16.19 -15.46
C VAL A 207 -7.98 17.38 -15.70
N ILE A 208 -8.09 18.44 -14.89
CA ILE A 208 -7.21 19.61 -14.98
C ILE A 208 -5.75 19.19 -14.72
N ARG A 209 -5.50 18.40 -13.66
CA ARG A 209 -4.17 17.85 -13.35
C ARG A 209 -3.63 17.00 -14.49
N PHE A 210 -4.46 16.12 -15.05
CA PHE A 210 -4.09 15.25 -16.17
C PHE A 210 -3.69 16.06 -17.41
N ARG A 211 -4.45 17.11 -17.75
CA ARG A 211 -4.14 18.01 -18.88
C ARG A 211 -2.86 18.80 -18.69
N ASN A 212 -2.52 19.15 -17.46
CA ASN A 212 -1.31 19.90 -17.12
C ASN A 212 -0.09 19.00 -16.87
N SER A 213 -0.28 17.69 -16.72
CA SER A 213 0.80 16.73 -16.44
C SER A 213 1.51 16.23 -17.70
N THR A 214 2.82 16.00 -17.59
CA THR A 214 3.66 15.40 -18.64
C THR A 214 4.41 14.17 -18.10
N GLY A 215 4.88 13.29 -18.98
CA GLY A 215 5.66 12.10 -18.60
C GLY A 215 4.91 11.10 -17.71
N ILE A 216 5.59 10.57 -16.69
CA ILE A 216 5.10 9.50 -15.81
C ILE A 216 3.86 9.92 -15.01
N GLN A 217 3.79 11.20 -14.60
CA GLN A 217 2.67 11.73 -13.82
C GLN A 217 1.33 11.66 -14.58
N ARG A 218 1.37 11.82 -15.91
CA ARG A 218 0.19 11.72 -16.76
C ARG A 218 -0.37 10.30 -16.81
N GLU A 219 0.52 9.30 -16.85
CA GLU A 219 0.13 7.90 -16.82
C GLU A 219 -0.43 7.48 -15.44
N GLN A 220 0.11 8.02 -14.35
CA GLN A 220 -0.42 7.82 -12.99
C GLN A 220 -1.85 8.36 -12.85
N LEU A 221 -2.11 9.56 -13.39
CA LEU A 221 -3.43 10.20 -13.32
C LEU A 221 -4.45 9.56 -14.26
N LYS A 222 -4.01 8.96 -15.37
CA LYS A 222 -4.90 8.36 -16.39
C LYS A 222 -5.83 7.30 -15.79
N TRP A 223 -5.28 6.37 -15.02
CA TRP A 223 -6.04 5.25 -14.46
C TRP A 223 -7.02 5.69 -13.38
N VAL A 224 -6.61 6.61 -12.51
CA VAL A 224 -7.46 7.13 -11.43
C VAL A 224 -8.56 8.02 -11.99
N ALA A 225 -8.26 8.86 -13.00
CA ALA A 225 -9.27 9.65 -13.69
C ALA A 225 -10.27 8.74 -14.43
N PHE A 226 -9.80 7.69 -15.12
CA PHE A 226 -10.68 6.73 -15.77
C PHE A 226 -11.59 6.03 -14.75
N ALA A 227 -11.04 5.51 -13.66
CA ALA A 227 -11.85 4.88 -12.61
C ALA A 227 -12.85 5.83 -11.98
N GLY A 228 -12.48 7.10 -11.74
CA GLY A 228 -13.42 8.09 -11.21
C GLY A 228 -14.57 8.40 -12.16
N VAL A 229 -14.30 8.53 -13.46
CA VAL A 229 -15.36 8.73 -14.48
C VAL A 229 -16.28 7.52 -14.55
N VAL A 230 -15.72 6.31 -14.59
CA VAL A 230 -16.52 5.09 -14.64
C VAL A 230 -17.33 4.91 -13.36
N PHE A 231 -16.75 5.19 -12.19
CA PHE A 231 -17.49 5.17 -10.91
C PHE A 231 -18.70 6.11 -10.94
N ILE A 232 -18.51 7.37 -11.33
CA ILE A 232 -19.61 8.35 -11.40
C ILE A 232 -20.69 7.88 -12.39
N LEU A 233 -20.29 7.34 -13.55
CA LEU A 233 -21.24 6.81 -14.54
C LEU A 233 -22.04 5.63 -13.99
N PHE A 234 -21.37 4.63 -13.39
CA PHE A 234 -22.01 3.45 -12.82
C PHE A 234 -22.93 3.82 -11.67
N TRP A 235 -22.54 4.81 -10.86
CA TRP A 235 -23.36 5.32 -9.78
C TRP A 235 -24.62 6.03 -10.29
N ILE A 236 -24.49 6.92 -11.30
CA ILE A 236 -25.65 7.57 -11.95
C ILE A 236 -26.59 6.52 -12.57
N ILE A 237 -26.05 5.50 -13.24
CA ILE A 237 -26.84 4.41 -13.82
C ILE A 237 -27.57 3.62 -12.73
N GLY A 238 -26.91 3.34 -11.60
CA GLY A 238 -27.51 2.66 -10.45
C GLY A 238 -28.70 3.45 -9.88
N VAL A 239 -28.49 4.73 -9.55
CA VAL A 239 -29.52 5.60 -8.97
C VAL A 239 -30.69 5.83 -9.94
N ALA A 240 -30.40 6.16 -11.20
CA ALA A 240 -31.45 6.37 -12.21
C ALA A 240 -32.20 5.08 -12.57
N GLY A 241 -31.54 3.93 -12.39
CA GLY A 241 -32.12 2.60 -12.56
C GLY A 241 -33.14 2.27 -11.48
N GLU A 242 -32.83 2.62 -10.23
CA GLU A 242 -33.70 2.44 -9.06
C GLU A 242 -34.97 3.28 -9.15
N GLU A 243 -34.85 4.58 -9.41
CA GLU A 243 -36.02 5.48 -9.53
C GLU A 243 -37.01 5.06 -10.62
N ARG A 244 -36.56 4.27 -11.60
CA ARG A 244 -37.32 3.87 -12.78
C ARG A 244 -37.64 2.37 -12.81
N ASP A 245 -37.33 1.62 -11.76
CA ASP A 245 -37.47 0.16 -11.69
C ASP A 245 -36.87 -0.57 -12.92
N LEU A 246 -35.73 -0.08 -13.44
CA LEU A 246 -35.13 -0.59 -14.68
C LEU A 246 -34.29 -1.86 -14.48
N PHE A 247 -33.81 -2.11 -13.26
CA PHE A 247 -32.93 -3.22 -12.92
C PHE A 247 -33.49 -3.95 -11.69
N ASP A 248 -33.23 -5.25 -11.58
CA ASP A 248 -33.39 -5.91 -10.28
C ASP A 248 -32.33 -5.41 -9.29
N GLY A 249 -32.58 -5.59 -7.99
CA GLY A 249 -31.66 -5.13 -6.94
C GLY A 249 -30.26 -5.77 -7.00
N GLY A 250 -30.15 -6.98 -7.56
CA GLY A 250 -28.85 -7.64 -7.75
C GLY A 250 -27.99 -6.98 -8.83
N VAL A 251 -28.60 -6.62 -9.96
CA VAL A 251 -27.95 -5.89 -11.05
C VAL A 251 -27.55 -4.49 -10.61
N GLN A 252 -28.42 -3.80 -9.86
CA GLN A 252 -28.09 -2.48 -9.29
C GLN A 252 -26.89 -2.56 -8.32
N ASN A 253 -26.91 -3.52 -7.39
CA ASN A 253 -25.80 -3.76 -6.47
C ASN A 253 -24.50 -4.07 -7.20
N ALA A 254 -24.56 -4.82 -8.31
CA ALA A 254 -23.39 -5.10 -9.14
C ALA A 254 -22.82 -3.82 -9.78
N PHE A 255 -23.65 -2.90 -10.27
CA PHE A 255 -23.16 -1.62 -10.81
C PHE A 255 -22.45 -0.78 -9.74
N ILE A 256 -23.04 -0.66 -8.55
CA ILE A 256 -22.44 0.07 -7.42
C ILE A 256 -21.12 -0.59 -7.01
N LEU A 257 -21.11 -1.92 -6.88
CA LEU A 257 -19.94 -2.71 -6.53
C LEU A 257 -18.79 -2.52 -7.53
N ILE A 258 -19.07 -2.64 -8.83
CA ILE A 258 -18.08 -2.44 -9.89
C ILE A 258 -17.53 -1.01 -9.85
N GLY A 259 -18.43 -0.02 -9.71
CA GLY A 259 -18.05 1.39 -9.60
C GLY A 259 -17.09 1.64 -8.44
N ILE A 260 -17.48 1.24 -7.22
CA ILE A 260 -16.66 1.44 -6.01
C ILE A 260 -15.33 0.69 -6.14
N SER A 261 -15.33 -0.51 -6.72
CA SER A 261 -14.14 -1.36 -6.89
C SER A 261 -13.11 -0.81 -7.87
N LEU A 262 -13.52 0.02 -8.82
CA LEU A 262 -12.60 0.60 -9.80
C LEU A 262 -11.62 1.60 -9.18
N ILE A 263 -12.04 2.33 -8.15
CA ILE A 263 -11.21 3.35 -7.47
C ILE A 263 -9.99 2.74 -6.77
N PRO A 264 -10.12 1.75 -5.86
CA PRO A 264 -8.98 1.14 -5.20
C PRO A 264 -8.15 0.34 -6.21
N LEU A 265 -8.77 -0.27 -7.23
CA LEU A 265 -8.04 -0.99 -8.26
C LEU A 265 -7.18 -0.05 -9.10
N ALA A 266 -7.69 1.13 -9.47
CA ALA A 266 -6.91 2.14 -10.17
C ALA A 266 -5.84 2.78 -9.29
N ALA A 267 -6.13 3.02 -8.00
CA ALA A 267 -5.13 3.48 -7.04
C ALA A 267 -4.02 2.44 -6.86
N ALA A 268 -4.38 1.15 -6.73
CA ALA A 268 -3.43 0.05 -6.70
C ALA A 268 -2.61 0.00 -7.99
N ILE A 269 -3.22 0.07 -9.18
CA ILE A 269 -2.49 0.12 -10.45
C ILE A 269 -1.54 1.33 -10.50
N ALA A 270 -1.98 2.50 -10.03
CA ALA A 270 -1.14 3.71 -9.98
C ALA A 270 0.09 3.52 -9.08
N VAL A 271 -0.11 2.89 -7.91
CA VAL A 271 0.97 2.57 -6.96
C VAL A 271 1.88 1.44 -7.49
N LEU A 272 1.31 0.35 -8.01
CA LEU A 272 2.01 -0.86 -8.44
C LEU A 272 2.78 -0.69 -9.75
N ARG A 273 2.14 -0.10 -10.76
CA ARG A 273 2.67 -0.04 -12.13
C ARG A 273 3.53 1.19 -12.36
N TYR A 274 3.20 2.29 -11.70
CA TYR A 274 3.86 3.58 -11.89
C TYR A 274 4.63 4.04 -10.66
N ARG A 275 4.82 3.14 -9.69
CA ARG A 275 5.68 3.32 -8.51
C ARG A 275 5.32 4.58 -7.71
N LEU A 276 4.03 4.95 -7.74
CA LEU A 276 3.54 6.12 -7.02
C LEU A 276 3.81 5.87 -5.52
N TYR A 277 4.63 6.72 -4.91
CA TYR A 277 5.10 6.67 -3.52
C TYR A 277 6.28 5.74 -3.17
N ASP A 278 7.05 5.23 -4.14
CA ASP A 278 8.27 4.41 -3.90
C ASP A 278 8.07 3.19 -2.97
N ILE A 279 6.90 2.53 -3.04
CA ILE A 279 6.53 1.40 -2.17
C ILE A 279 6.86 0.02 -2.83
N ASP A 280 7.57 0.03 -3.96
CA ASP A 280 7.80 -1.15 -4.82
C ASP A 280 8.36 -2.38 -4.08
N TRP A 281 9.18 -2.15 -3.06
CA TRP A 281 9.88 -3.21 -2.35
C TRP A 281 8.96 -4.03 -1.42
N ILE A 282 7.96 -3.40 -0.78
CA ILE A 282 6.99 -4.15 0.04
C ILE A 282 6.03 -4.90 -0.87
N ILE A 283 5.61 -4.24 -1.93
CA ILE A 283 4.62 -4.72 -2.88
C ILE A 283 5.09 -5.98 -3.59
N SER A 284 6.31 -5.98 -4.12
CA SER A 284 6.88 -7.14 -4.82
C SER A 284 6.94 -8.37 -3.92
N ARG A 285 7.19 -8.17 -2.62
CA ARG A 285 7.10 -9.24 -1.61
C ARG A 285 5.66 -9.67 -1.40
N THR A 286 4.71 -8.77 -1.12
CA THR A 286 3.30 -9.17 -0.90
C THR A 286 2.67 -9.83 -2.12
N LEU A 287 2.99 -9.39 -3.35
CA LEU A 287 2.47 -9.97 -4.60
C LEU A 287 2.91 -11.42 -4.84
N VAL A 288 4.04 -11.84 -4.26
CA VAL A 288 4.49 -13.24 -4.37
C VAL A 288 4.11 -14.03 -3.13
N TYR A 289 4.24 -13.44 -1.94
CA TYR A 289 3.95 -14.12 -0.69
C TYR A 289 2.47 -14.37 -0.47
N VAL A 290 1.58 -13.44 -0.88
CA VAL A 290 0.13 -13.61 -0.71
C VAL A 290 -0.39 -14.77 -1.56
N PRO A 291 -0.16 -14.84 -2.89
CA PRO A 291 -0.57 -15.99 -3.68
C PRO A 291 0.11 -17.28 -3.24
N LEU A 292 1.41 -17.25 -2.91
CA LEU A 292 2.11 -18.43 -2.41
C LEU A 292 1.45 -18.97 -1.13
N THR A 293 1.13 -18.09 -0.19
CA THR A 293 0.49 -18.46 1.07
C THR A 293 -0.94 -18.94 0.83
N ALA A 294 -1.69 -18.30 -0.06
CA ALA A 294 -3.04 -18.71 -0.44
C ALA A 294 -3.06 -20.08 -1.13
N ILE A 295 -2.15 -20.33 -2.08
CA ILE A 295 -1.99 -21.65 -2.73
C ILE A 295 -1.66 -22.71 -1.69
N LEU A 296 -0.73 -22.41 -0.77
CA LEU A 296 -0.31 -23.35 0.26
C LEU A 296 -1.42 -23.65 1.27
N ALA A 297 -2.20 -22.63 1.66
CA ALA A 297 -3.40 -22.79 2.47
C ALA A 297 -4.49 -23.59 1.73
N GLY A 298 -4.70 -23.33 0.44
CA GLY A 298 -5.63 -24.08 -0.40
C GLY A 298 -5.24 -25.56 -0.52
N ILE A 299 -3.95 -25.85 -0.75
CA ILE A 299 -3.40 -27.22 -0.76
C ILE A 299 -3.63 -27.89 0.60
N TYR A 300 -3.41 -27.16 1.70
CA TYR A 300 -3.65 -27.67 3.04
C TYR A 300 -5.12 -28.04 3.26
N ILE A 301 -6.05 -27.16 2.90
CA ILE A 301 -7.51 -27.41 3.01
C ILE A 301 -7.93 -28.57 2.11
N ALA A 302 -7.41 -28.64 0.87
CA ALA A 302 -7.71 -29.72 -0.05
C ALA A 302 -7.19 -31.08 0.45
N LEU A 303 -5.94 -31.14 0.92
CA LEU A 303 -5.35 -32.38 1.44
C LEU A 303 -6.06 -32.85 2.71
N THR A 304 -6.36 -31.94 3.64
CA THR A 304 -7.14 -32.28 4.84
C THR A 304 -8.55 -32.77 4.48
N GLY A 305 -9.21 -32.15 3.49
CA GLY A 305 -10.50 -32.59 2.97
C GLY A 305 -10.47 -33.99 2.33
N VAL A 306 -9.48 -34.27 1.47
CA VAL A 306 -9.31 -35.58 0.81
C VAL A 306 -9.00 -36.67 1.84
N PHE A 307 -8.06 -36.42 2.76
CA PHE A 307 -7.76 -37.39 3.81
C PHE A 307 -8.96 -37.66 4.70
N ARG A 308 -9.75 -36.62 5.04
CA ARG A 308 -10.99 -36.78 5.79
C ARG A 308 -11.97 -37.69 5.06
N ALA A 309 -12.17 -37.48 3.75
CA ALA A 309 -13.07 -38.32 2.94
C ALA A 309 -12.63 -39.79 2.96
N ILE A 310 -11.34 -40.07 2.74
CA ILE A 310 -10.79 -41.44 2.71
C ILE A 310 -10.94 -42.14 4.08
N VAL A 311 -10.64 -41.44 5.18
CA VAL A 311 -10.71 -42.00 6.53
C VAL A 311 -12.16 -42.25 6.95
N THR A 312 -13.07 -41.35 6.59
CA THR A 312 -14.51 -41.49 6.91
C THR A 312 -15.12 -42.68 6.17
N ASP A 313 -14.79 -42.86 4.88
CA ASP A 313 -15.23 -44.02 4.09
C ASP A 313 -14.67 -45.34 4.62
N SER A 314 -13.45 -45.34 5.17
CA SER A 314 -12.77 -46.58 5.61
C SER A 314 -13.10 -47.00 7.03
N THR A 315 -13.48 -46.06 7.90
CA THR A 315 -13.56 -46.30 9.36
C THR A 315 -14.98 -46.19 9.91
N GLY A 316 -15.92 -45.58 9.17
CA GLY A 316 -17.34 -45.46 9.57
C GLY A 316 -17.62 -44.56 10.77
N ASP A 317 -16.59 -44.19 11.55
CA ASP A 317 -16.69 -43.36 12.75
C ASP A 317 -16.12 -41.95 12.52
N ASN A 318 -16.93 -40.94 12.85
CA ASN A 318 -16.54 -39.53 12.99
C ASN A 318 -15.75 -39.30 14.29
N SER A 319 -14.72 -40.10 14.55
CA SER A 319 -13.92 -39.92 15.77
C SER A 319 -13.09 -38.63 15.64
N ASP A 320 -13.35 -37.65 16.51
CA ASP A 320 -12.59 -36.39 16.62
C ASP A 320 -11.07 -36.62 16.70
N PHE A 321 -10.67 -37.78 17.24
CA PHE A 321 -9.28 -38.21 17.31
C PHE A 321 -8.66 -38.48 15.93
N ALA A 322 -9.40 -39.11 15.02
CA ALA A 322 -8.94 -39.35 13.65
C ALA A 322 -8.74 -38.02 12.91
N ILE A 323 -9.66 -37.06 13.09
CA ILE A 323 -9.57 -35.73 12.50
C ILE A 323 -8.33 -34.98 13.03
N ALA A 324 -8.09 -35.02 14.34
CA ALA A 324 -6.92 -34.39 14.95
C ALA A 324 -5.60 -35.02 14.45
N MET A 325 -5.53 -36.35 14.39
CA MET A 325 -4.34 -37.08 13.93
C MET A 325 -4.03 -36.78 12.46
N THR A 326 -5.05 -36.80 11.59
CA THR A 326 -4.91 -36.46 10.17
C THR A 326 -4.41 -35.03 10.00
N THR A 327 -4.94 -34.09 10.78
CA THR A 327 -4.51 -32.69 10.75
C THR A 327 -3.03 -32.56 11.10
N VAL A 328 -2.57 -33.25 12.16
CA VAL A 328 -1.16 -33.26 12.57
C VAL A 328 -0.26 -33.86 11.48
N ILE A 329 -0.66 -34.97 10.86
CA ILE A 329 0.11 -35.63 9.80
C ILE A 329 0.24 -34.70 8.58
N VAL A 330 -0.86 -34.09 8.15
CA VAL A 330 -0.88 -33.18 6.99
C VAL A 330 -0.03 -31.93 7.27
N VAL A 331 -0.12 -31.35 8.47
CA VAL A 331 0.74 -30.22 8.89
C VAL A 331 2.21 -30.62 8.85
N ALA A 332 2.57 -31.77 9.42
CA ALA A 332 3.95 -32.25 9.48
C ALA A 332 4.54 -32.47 8.08
N MET A 333 3.74 -32.98 7.13
CA MET A 333 4.17 -33.17 5.73
C MET A 333 4.28 -31.86 4.94
N LEU A 334 3.37 -30.90 5.14
CA LEU A 334 3.35 -29.65 4.36
C LEU A 334 4.28 -28.57 4.90
N THR A 335 4.60 -28.58 6.20
CA THR A 335 5.53 -27.62 6.82
C THR A 335 6.90 -27.55 6.12
N PRO A 336 7.59 -28.66 5.80
CA PRO A 336 8.88 -28.59 5.10
C PRO A 336 8.74 -28.04 3.67
N VAL A 337 7.66 -28.36 2.94
CA VAL A 337 7.40 -27.82 1.60
C VAL A 337 7.15 -26.31 1.66
N LYS A 338 6.38 -25.86 2.64
CA LYS A 338 6.15 -24.43 2.92
C LYS A 338 7.46 -23.70 3.15
N ASN A 339 8.29 -24.20 4.06
CA ASN A 339 9.54 -23.56 4.41
C ASN A 339 10.49 -23.51 3.21
N TYR A 340 10.58 -24.58 2.43
CA TYR A 340 11.40 -24.61 1.22
C TYR A 340 10.94 -23.60 0.15
N LEU A 341 9.63 -23.50 -0.11
CA LEU A 341 9.09 -22.53 -1.07
C LEU A 341 9.29 -21.09 -0.58
N GLN A 342 9.08 -20.83 0.71
CA GLN A 342 9.33 -19.51 1.31
C GLN A 342 10.81 -19.13 1.21
N GLU A 343 11.74 -20.03 1.52
CA GLU A 343 13.19 -19.78 1.40
C GLU A 343 13.62 -19.53 -0.05
N ARG A 344 13.05 -20.26 -1.01
CA ARG A 344 13.33 -20.06 -2.45
C ARG A 344 12.86 -18.69 -2.94
N VAL A 345 11.67 -18.27 -2.51
CA VAL A 345 11.15 -16.93 -2.82
C VAL A 345 11.97 -15.86 -2.11
N ASP A 346 12.24 -16.00 -0.81
CA ASP A 346 13.08 -15.05 -0.07
C ASP A 346 14.43 -14.90 -0.77
N LYS A 347 15.09 -15.99 -1.15
CA LYS A 347 16.38 -15.94 -1.84
C LYS A 347 16.31 -15.23 -3.19
N ARG A 348 15.22 -15.38 -3.95
CA ARG A 348 15.01 -14.73 -5.26
C ARG A 348 14.84 -13.20 -5.14
N PHE A 349 14.24 -12.73 -4.05
CA PHE A 349 13.93 -11.31 -3.83
C PHE A 349 14.92 -10.57 -2.90
N LYS A 350 15.69 -11.31 -2.09
CA LYS A 350 16.66 -10.74 -1.14
C LYS A 350 17.96 -10.28 -1.78
N ASP A 351 18.23 -10.65 -3.03
CA ASP A 351 19.46 -10.27 -3.74
C ASP A 351 19.48 -8.82 -4.25
N SER A 352 18.40 -8.04 -4.13
CA SER A 352 18.36 -6.67 -4.68
C SER A 352 18.14 -5.52 -3.69
N SER A 353 17.80 -5.73 -2.41
CA SER A 353 17.02 -4.69 -1.69
C SER A 353 17.30 -4.50 -0.19
N ASP A 354 18.55 -4.23 0.21
CA ASP A 354 18.82 -3.51 1.47
C ASP A 354 20.15 -2.72 1.33
N PRO A 355 20.12 -1.51 0.76
CA PRO A 355 21.32 -0.69 0.54
C PRO A 355 22.13 -0.48 1.83
N ALA A 356 21.46 -0.40 2.98
CA ALA A 356 22.11 -0.23 4.27
C ALA A 356 22.89 -1.49 4.70
N LYS A 357 22.36 -2.69 4.43
CA LYS A 357 23.10 -3.94 4.67
C LYS A 357 24.21 -4.17 3.66
N GLN A 358 24.03 -3.75 2.40
CA GLN A 358 25.09 -3.80 1.40
C GLN A 358 26.21 -2.82 1.75
N LEU A 359 25.91 -1.61 2.22
CA LEU A 359 26.88 -0.64 2.72
C LEU A 359 27.54 -1.09 4.03
N GLN A 360 26.83 -1.75 4.95
CA GLN A 360 27.42 -2.32 6.15
C GLN A 360 28.30 -3.55 5.87
N LYS A 361 27.90 -4.37 4.89
CA LYS A 361 28.71 -5.50 4.41
C LYS A 361 29.94 -4.99 3.66
N LEU A 362 29.78 -3.98 2.80
CA LEU A 362 30.87 -3.29 2.13
C LEU A 362 31.78 -2.60 3.16
N SER A 363 31.25 -1.95 4.19
CA SER A 363 32.00 -1.31 5.29
C SER A 363 32.76 -2.34 6.13
N ARG A 364 32.16 -3.50 6.43
CA ARG A 364 32.86 -4.61 7.09
C ARG A 364 33.93 -5.22 6.18
N GLU A 365 33.63 -5.42 4.90
CA GLU A 365 34.56 -5.97 3.92
C GLU A 365 35.70 -4.99 3.61
N THR A 366 35.45 -3.67 3.55
CA THR A 366 36.50 -2.64 3.45
C THR A 366 37.30 -2.56 4.75
N ARG A 367 36.66 -2.58 5.92
CA ARG A 367 37.38 -2.57 7.20
C ARG A 367 38.27 -3.81 7.39
N THR A 368 37.87 -4.95 6.84
CA THR A 368 38.66 -6.20 6.84
C THR A 368 39.72 -6.20 5.74
N ALA A 369 39.44 -5.57 4.58
CA ALA A 369 40.38 -5.43 3.48
C ALA A 369 41.43 -4.32 3.70
N VAL A 370 41.16 -3.37 4.59
CA VAL A 370 42.06 -2.28 5.00
C VAL A 370 43.21 -2.79 5.89
N GLU A 371 43.15 -4.03 6.40
CA GLU A 371 44.30 -4.65 7.07
C GLU A 371 45.33 -5.24 6.07
N VAL A 372 45.02 -5.39 4.76
CA VAL A 372 45.91 -6.11 3.82
C VAL A 372 46.10 -5.46 2.42
N LEU A 373 45.37 -4.40 2.04
CA LEU A 373 45.48 -3.87 0.66
C LEU A 373 46.53 -2.77 0.45
N ASP A 374 47.32 -2.95 -0.60
CA ASP A 374 48.20 -1.96 -1.21
C ASP A 374 47.40 -0.78 -1.80
N ARG A 375 47.90 0.46 -1.67
CA ARG A 375 47.24 1.72 -2.07
C ARG A 375 46.73 1.67 -3.53
N GLN A 376 47.52 1.05 -4.41
CA GLN A 376 47.17 0.92 -5.83
C GLN A 376 45.96 0.00 -6.05
N ARG A 377 45.84 -1.10 -5.30
CA ARG A 377 44.73 -2.05 -5.44
C ARG A 377 43.40 -1.46 -4.99
N LEU A 378 43.43 -0.60 -3.96
CA LEU A 378 42.23 0.07 -3.46
C LEU A 378 41.69 1.07 -4.49
N LEU A 379 42.57 1.90 -5.08
CA LEU A 379 42.20 2.83 -6.14
C LEU A 379 41.68 2.11 -7.39
N GLN A 380 42.35 1.03 -7.80
CA GLN A 380 41.91 0.25 -8.96
C GLN A 380 40.56 -0.43 -8.72
N ARG A 381 40.36 -1.05 -7.56
CA ARG A 381 39.09 -1.71 -7.24
C ARG A 381 37.94 -0.72 -7.07
N PHE A 382 38.22 0.45 -6.49
CA PHE A 382 37.24 1.53 -6.39
C PHE A 382 36.83 2.04 -7.78
N LEU A 383 37.80 2.25 -8.68
CA LEU A 383 37.54 2.64 -10.05
C LEU A 383 36.69 1.58 -10.79
N GLU A 384 37.10 0.31 -10.76
CA GLU A 384 36.37 -0.79 -11.41
C GLU A 384 34.93 -0.92 -10.89
N THR A 385 34.75 -0.82 -9.58
CA THR A 385 33.42 -0.93 -8.95
C THR A 385 32.55 0.27 -9.31
N SER A 386 33.11 1.48 -9.30
CA SER A 386 32.38 2.71 -9.64
C SER A 386 31.96 2.72 -11.11
N THR A 387 32.85 2.34 -12.03
CA THR A 387 32.53 2.23 -13.46
C THR A 387 31.46 1.18 -13.71
N ALA A 388 31.50 0.04 -13.00
CA ALA A 388 30.50 -1.01 -13.13
C ALA A 388 29.11 -0.59 -12.61
N ILE A 389 29.05 0.03 -11.43
CA ILE A 389 27.78 0.51 -10.83
C ILE A 389 27.17 1.62 -11.68
N MET A 390 27.99 2.51 -12.22
CA MET A 390 27.55 3.63 -13.06
C MET A 390 27.25 3.24 -14.51
N GLU A 391 27.42 1.96 -14.86
CA GLU A 391 27.29 1.41 -16.22
C GLU A 391 28.09 2.24 -17.26
N ALA A 392 29.23 2.79 -16.87
CA ALA A 392 30.00 3.71 -17.71
C ALA A 392 30.81 2.97 -18.79
N GLU A 393 31.05 3.63 -19.92
CA GLU A 393 31.92 3.12 -21.00
C GLU A 393 33.37 2.93 -20.53
N GLY A 394 33.81 3.80 -19.64
CA GLY A 394 35.10 3.73 -18.96
C GLY A 394 35.18 4.69 -17.78
N GLY A 395 36.30 4.63 -17.06
CA GLY A 395 36.58 5.47 -15.92
C GLY A 395 38.08 5.73 -15.75
N LEU A 396 38.41 6.84 -15.10
CA LEU A 396 39.76 7.30 -14.85
C LEU A 396 39.92 7.77 -13.41
N ILE A 397 40.99 7.39 -12.72
CA ILE A 397 41.46 8.11 -11.52
C ILE A 397 42.77 8.81 -11.87
N ARG A 398 42.82 10.12 -11.61
CA ARG A 398 44.03 10.95 -11.72
C ARG A 398 44.42 11.43 -10.34
N LEU A 399 45.61 11.05 -9.88
CA LEU A 399 46.18 11.58 -8.63
C LEU A 399 46.84 12.94 -8.86
N GLU A 400 46.87 13.78 -7.82
CA GLU A 400 47.41 15.16 -7.88
C GLU A 400 48.88 15.22 -8.33
N ASP A 401 49.66 14.16 -8.06
CA ASP A 401 51.07 14.03 -8.46
C ASP A 401 51.28 13.86 -9.99
N GLY A 402 50.21 13.91 -10.80
CA GLY A 402 50.22 13.92 -12.26
C GLY A 402 50.73 12.65 -12.96
N ARG A 403 51.34 11.72 -12.21
CA ARG A 403 52.10 10.57 -12.73
C ARG A 403 51.37 9.24 -12.67
N GLN A 404 50.32 9.11 -11.84
CA GLN A 404 49.57 7.86 -11.70
C GLN A 404 48.13 8.05 -12.17
N VAL A 405 47.83 7.38 -13.29
CA VAL A 405 46.53 7.37 -13.94
C VAL A 405 46.06 5.93 -14.01
N PHE A 406 44.96 5.62 -13.34
CA PHE A 406 44.31 4.32 -13.45
C PHE A 406 43.17 4.46 -14.45
N VAL A 407 43.13 3.59 -15.46
CA VAL A 407 42.11 3.59 -16.53
C VAL A 407 41.39 2.26 -16.49
N THR A 408 40.07 2.28 -16.64
CA THR A 408 39.26 1.08 -16.90
C THR A 408 38.27 1.35 -18.04
N GLY A 409 37.97 0.33 -18.85
CA GLY A 409 37.06 0.45 -20.01
C GLY A 409 37.60 1.30 -21.17
N GLU A 410 36.70 1.73 -22.06
CA GLU A 410 37.02 2.62 -23.19
C GLU A 410 36.98 4.08 -22.73
N TRP A 411 38.15 4.67 -22.47
CA TRP A 411 38.27 6.09 -22.12
C TRP A 411 38.56 6.95 -23.36
N ARG A 412 37.63 7.83 -23.74
CA ARG A 412 37.75 8.69 -24.94
C ARG A 412 38.20 10.12 -24.66
N GLY A 413 38.54 10.44 -23.42
CA GLY A 413 39.06 11.76 -23.02
C GLY A 413 38.03 12.75 -22.50
N GLU A 414 36.73 12.46 -22.62
CA GLU A 414 35.64 13.27 -22.07
C GLU A 414 35.03 12.59 -20.83
N ALA A 415 34.79 13.38 -19.78
CA ALA A 415 34.17 12.94 -18.54
C ALA A 415 32.77 13.55 -18.42
N ASP A 416 31.75 12.71 -18.24
CA ASP A 416 30.38 13.15 -17.99
C ASP A 416 30.18 13.49 -16.50
N VAL A 417 30.88 12.79 -15.61
CA VAL A 417 30.86 13.03 -14.16
C VAL A 417 32.28 13.07 -13.64
N MET A 418 32.57 14.05 -12.78
CA MET A 418 33.86 14.22 -12.14
C MET A 418 33.66 14.41 -10.64
N CYS A 419 34.32 13.57 -9.85
CA CYS A 419 34.33 13.63 -8.39
C CYS A 419 35.75 13.92 -7.91
N THR A 420 35.86 14.76 -6.88
CA THR A 420 37.15 15.05 -6.25
C THR A 420 37.40 14.10 -5.10
N LEU A 421 38.59 13.51 -5.03
CA LEU A 421 39.03 12.72 -3.89
C LEU A 421 39.57 13.69 -2.84
N LEU A 422 38.72 14.11 -1.90
CA LEU A 422 39.05 15.13 -0.91
C LEU A 422 39.17 14.53 0.49
N SER A 423 40.27 14.81 1.19
CA SER A 423 40.49 14.38 2.58
C SER A 423 41.08 15.53 3.39
N ASP A 424 40.44 15.89 4.51
CA ASP A 424 40.87 16.96 5.42
C ASP A 424 41.24 18.28 4.72
N GLY A 425 40.50 18.63 3.67
CA GLY A 425 40.71 19.86 2.88
C GLY A 425 41.86 19.79 1.86
N GLN A 426 42.53 18.64 1.73
CA GLN A 426 43.52 18.37 0.68
C GLN A 426 42.93 17.52 -0.44
N THR A 427 43.20 17.92 -1.69
CA THR A 427 42.72 17.22 -2.87
C THR A 427 43.72 16.14 -3.28
N LEU A 428 43.42 14.88 -3.04
CA LEU A 428 44.32 13.77 -3.39
C LEU A 428 44.29 13.43 -4.89
N GLY A 429 43.21 13.79 -5.58
CA GLY A 429 43.02 13.56 -7.01
C GLY A 429 41.57 13.73 -7.47
N SER A 430 41.29 13.26 -8.68
CA SER A 430 39.96 13.27 -9.29
C SER A 430 39.61 11.90 -9.87
N LEU A 431 38.39 11.44 -9.59
CA LEU A 431 37.74 10.33 -10.28
C LEU A 431 36.89 10.91 -11.41
N CYS A 432 37.12 10.46 -12.63
CA CYS A 432 36.36 10.84 -13.81
C CYS A 432 35.64 9.61 -14.37
N ILE A 433 34.34 9.75 -14.65
CA ILE A 433 33.49 8.71 -15.20
C ILE A 433 33.04 9.14 -16.59
N ALA A 434 33.22 8.25 -17.58
CA ALA A 434 32.80 8.50 -18.95
C ALA A 434 31.29 8.33 -19.10
N ARG A 435 30.78 8.53 -20.32
CA ARG A 435 29.37 8.37 -20.63
C ARG A 435 28.83 6.99 -20.30
N ARG A 436 27.56 6.92 -19.87
CA ARG A 436 26.85 5.68 -19.60
C ARG A 436 26.66 4.87 -20.89
N LYS A 437 26.92 3.55 -20.82
CA LYS A 437 26.57 2.58 -21.87
C LYS A 437 25.05 2.59 -22.04
N GLY A 438 24.57 3.26 -23.09
CA GLY A 438 23.14 3.47 -23.36
C GLY A 438 22.68 4.94 -23.37
N GLY A 439 23.58 5.90 -23.14
CA GLY A 439 23.38 7.32 -23.46
C GLY A 439 22.45 8.13 -22.54
N ARG A 440 21.91 7.52 -21.47
CA ARG A 440 21.12 8.22 -20.44
C ARG A 440 22.03 9.10 -19.56
N PRO A 441 21.65 10.35 -19.23
CA PRO A 441 22.42 11.21 -18.34
C PRO A 441 22.37 10.72 -16.88
N TYR A 442 23.44 11.00 -16.13
CA TYR A 442 23.53 10.74 -14.70
C TYR A 442 22.61 11.68 -13.92
N SER A 443 22.04 11.19 -12.82
CA SER A 443 21.21 11.97 -11.92
C SER A 443 22.02 12.62 -10.80
N GLN A 444 21.55 13.75 -10.26
CA GLN A 444 22.20 14.43 -9.13
C GLN A 444 22.38 13.52 -7.90
N MET A 445 21.46 12.58 -7.68
CA MET A 445 21.55 11.65 -6.54
C MET A 445 22.67 10.63 -6.72
N GLU A 446 22.90 10.17 -7.97
CA GLU A 446 24.02 9.27 -8.31
C GLU A 446 25.37 10.00 -8.19
N GLU A 447 25.44 11.26 -8.64
CA GLU A 447 26.63 12.10 -8.50
C GLU A 447 26.99 12.35 -7.03
N GLN A 448 25.99 12.67 -6.19
CA GLN A 448 26.20 12.86 -4.75
C GLN A 448 26.68 11.58 -4.06
N ALA A 449 26.07 10.43 -4.36
CA ALA A 449 26.48 9.15 -3.80
C ALA A 449 27.92 8.77 -4.22
N LEU A 450 28.30 9.09 -5.46
CA LEU A 450 29.66 8.89 -5.95
C LEU A 450 30.67 9.80 -5.23
N GLN A 451 30.31 11.05 -4.95
CA GLN A 451 31.14 11.97 -4.18
C GLN A 451 31.33 11.51 -2.73
N GLU A 452 30.26 11.08 -2.05
CA GLU A 452 30.36 10.54 -0.68
C GLU A 452 31.28 9.31 -0.62
N ALA A 453 31.19 8.42 -1.61
CA ALA A 453 32.08 7.26 -1.70
C ALA A 453 33.54 7.67 -1.97
N ALA A 454 33.75 8.69 -2.81
CA ALA A 454 35.08 9.24 -3.09
C ALA A 454 35.73 9.84 -1.84
N ASP A 455 34.95 10.54 -1.00
CA ASP A 455 35.45 11.14 0.25
C ASP A 455 35.90 10.08 1.26
N VAL A 456 35.14 8.98 1.41
CA VAL A 456 35.54 7.86 2.27
C VAL A 456 36.83 7.22 1.78
N VAL A 457 36.99 7.03 0.47
CA VAL A 457 38.21 6.47 -0.12
C VAL A 457 39.39 7.42 0.07
N ALA A 458 39.18 8.72 -0.11
CA ALA A 458 40.20 9.75 0.10
C ALA A 458 40.68 9.77 1.57
N TYR A 459 39.76 9.71 2.52
CA TYR A 459 40.06 9.61 3.96
C TYR A 459 40.91 8.37 4.30
N LEU A 460 40.58 7.22 3.72
CA LEU A 460 41.36 5.99 3.95
C LEU A 460 42.80 6.09 3.40
N ILE A 461 42.99 6.83 2.31
CA ILE A 461 44.32 7.06 1.72
C ILE A 461 45.15 7.99 2.59
N SER A 462 44.58 9.10 3.08
CA SER A 462 45.32 10.06 3.93
C SER A 462 45.75 9.44 5.25
N LEU A 463 44.89 8.64 5.88
CA LEU A 463 45.16 7.99 7.17
C LEU A 463 46.36 7.04 7.10
N ARG A 464 46.56 6.39 5.95
CA ARG A 464 47.76 5.57 5.70
C ARG A 464 49.01 6.41 5.43
N GLN A 465 48.90 7.52 4.69
CA GLN A 465 50.04 8.41 4.45
C GLN A 465 50.57 8.99 5.78
N GLU A 466 49.67 9.38 6.68
CA GLU A 466 50.06 9.81 8.02
C GLU A 466 50.75 8.70 8.81
N ALA A 467 50.20 7.48 8.80
CA ALA A 467 50.78 6.32 9.48
C ALA A 467 52.17 5.94 8.94
N ALA A 468 52.36 6.00 7.62
CA ALA A 468 53.65 5.77 6.98
C ALA A 468 54.67 6.87 7.33
N SER A 469 54.27 8.15 7.28
CA SER A 469 55.15 9.28 7.60
C SER A 469 55.60 9.28 9.08
N LYS A 470 54.74 8.83 9.99
CA LYS A 470 55.07 8.68 11.42
C LYS A 470 56.04 7.53 11.67
N ARG A 471 56.00 6.48 10.84
CA ARG A 471 56.90 5.32 10.92
C ARG A 471 58.30 5.64 10.41
N ASP A 472 58.40 6.41 9.32
CA ASP A 472 59.68 6.88 8.76
C ASP A 472 60.37 7.93 9.62
N LYS A 473 59.61 8.73 10.40
CA LYS A 473 60.17 9.69 11.37
C LYS A 473 60.61 9.06 12.70
N ALA A 474 60.25 7.80 12.94
CA ALA A 474 60.59 7.05 14.15
C ALA A 474 61.80 6.10 13.96
N GLN A 475 62.31 6.00 12.73
CA GLN A 475 63.60 5.40 12.38
C GLN A 475 64.62 6.50 12.15
#